data_AF-A0A0K0DYV3-F1
#
_entry.id   AF-A0A0K0DYV3-F1
#
_cell.length_a   1.000
_cell.length_b   1.000
_cell.length_c   1.000
_cell.angle_alpha   90.00
_cell.angle_beta   90.00
_cell.angle_gamma   90.00
#
_symmetry.space_group_name_H-M   'P 1'
#
loop_
_entity.id
_entity.type
_entity.pdbx_description
1 polymer ?
#
loop_
_entity_poly.entity_id
_entity_poly.type
_entity_poly.pdbx_seq_one_letter_code
_entity_poly.pdbx_strand_id
1 'polypeptide(L)'
;MVEECSHVQLNTFQLFFIDTVNQKDSLKVAGTLLFTTSEKILQDTNEFPCLECLKCISSVLLDFNNFKPLPKSIFKEQKWPRELGKVLERIIKTKNIEYNYITLAFNIISQLFYLTDDLWLQGNNEFFILIISLFEVRFRMILGDYDKINIEDLNDVCDIFEFVINEIENGNYMDSLATKISFLVQKSISFLCEWIYEIYMEKLTINKKVEERIYMLIIEFFSIGGCDMINGTILKYAIKALQPISLRYLREHFSKGRSLVCILTNSSSLPDSTLKFLLEYVNFSLENGHQNALDDLYLILSEFKDRCDFYNTSSLEELKRLSERINNDKIKEIVEKL
;
A
#
# COMPACT_ATOMS: atom_id res chain seq x y z
N MET A 1 46.68 -7.50 4.39
CA MET A 1 45.95 -6.68 3.41
C MET A 1 44.59 -6.44 4.01
N VAL A 2 44.24 -5.19 4.32
CA VAL A 2 42.87 -4.85 4.75
C VAL A 2 42.01 -5.11 3.52
N GLU A 3 41.18 -6.15 3.55
CA GLU A 3 40.22 -6.36 2.47
C GLU A 3 39.36 -5.11 2.37
N GLU A 4 39.39 -4.44 1.21
CA GLU A 4 38.52 -3.30 0.96
C GLU A 4 37.07 -3.70 1.21
N CYS A 5 36.35 -2.85 1.93
CA CYS A 5 34.94 -3.06 2.22
C CYS A 5 34.17 -3.08 0.89
N SER A 6 33.27 -4.06 0.72
CA SER A 6 32.59 -4.34 -0.56
C SER A 6 31.85 -3.16 -1.19
N HIS A 7 31.52 -2.12 -0.42
CA HIS A 7 30.90 -0.90 -0.94
C HIS A 7 31.77 -0.19 -1.99
N VAL A 8 33.10 -0.26 -1.89
CA VAL A 8 34.00 0.37 -2.88
C VAL A 8 33.80 -0.26 -4.26
N GLN A 9 33.68 -1.59 -4.31
CA GLN A 9 33.44 -2.33 -5.55
C GLN A 9 32.04 -2.05 -6.12
N LEU A 10 31.01 -1.99 -5.26
CA LEU A 10 29.64 -1.63 -5.68
C LEU A 10 29.55 -0.20 -6.23
N ASN A 11 30.13 0.78 -5.54
CA ASN A 11 30.16 2.16 -6.01
C ASN A 11 30.93 2.31 -7.33
N THR A 12 32.09 1.65 -7.43
CA THR A 12 32.89 1.63 -8.66
C THR A 12 32.07 1.07 -9.81
N PHE A 13 31.36 -0.02 -9.58
CA PHE A 13 30.45 -0.60 -10.56
C PHE A 13 29.36 0.39 -11.01
N GLN A 14 28.64 1.04 -10.10
CA GLN A 14 27.59 2.00 -10.47
C GLN A 14 28.12 3.14 -11.33
N LEU A 15 29.30 3.67 -11.00
CA LEU A 15 29.92 4.76 -11.77
C LEU A 15 30.24 4.39 -13.23
N PHE A 16 30.56 3.13 -13.50
CA PHE A 16 30.93 2.68 -14.86
C PHE A 16 29.75 2.20 -15.70
N PHE A 17 28.57 2.06 -15.12
CA PHE A 17 27.53 1.23 -15.70
C PHE A 17 26.35 2.00 -16.30
N ILE A 18 26.20 3.28 -15.95
CA ILE A 18 25.08 4.15 -16.34
C ILE A 18 24.92 4.29 -17.87
N ASP A 19 25.89 3.88 -18.70
CA ASP A 19 25.90 4.16 -20.14
C ASP A 19 26.16 2.95 -21.07
N THR A 20 25.93 1.71 -20.60
CA THR A 20 26.23 0.53 -21.43
C THR A 20 25.08 0.12 -22.36
N VAL A 21 25.36 0.09 -23.67
CA VAL A 21 24.42 -0.26 -24.77
C VAL A 21 23.81 -1.67 -24.62
N ASN A 22 24.38 -2.54 -23.77
CA ASN A 22 23.95 -3.93 -23.61
C ASN A 22 23.46 -4.26 -22.20
N GLN A 23 22.24 -3.81 -21.89
CA GLN A 23 21.59 -3.94 -20.57
C GLN A 23 21.61 -5.36 -19.97
N LYS A 24 21.57 -6.41 -20.79
CA LYS A 24 21.52 -7.80 -20.29
C LYS A 24 22.84 -8.27 -19.68
N ASP A 25 23.96 -7.99 -20.34
CA ASP A 25 25.29 -8.36 -19.83
C ASP A 25 25.63 -7.56 -18.59
N SER A 26 25.26 -6.29 -18.66
CA SER A 26 25.23 -5.36 -17.56
C SER A 26 24.52 -6.00 -16.33
N LEU A 27 23.24 -6.35 -16.43
CA LEU A 27 22.48 -6.96 -15.31
C LEU A 27 23.15 -8.22 -14.74
N LYS A 28 23.84 -9.02 -15.56
CA LYS A 28 24.58 -10.20 -15.08
C LYS A 28 25.80 -9.83 -14.24
N VAL A 29 26.57 -8.82 -14.64
CA VAL A 29 27.72 -8.33 -13.86
C VAL A 29 27.23 -7.77 -12.53
N ALA A 30 26.18 -6.96 -12.58
CA ALA A 30 25.53 -6.39 -11.39
C ALA A 30 25.06 -7.49 -10.42
N GLY A 31 24.36 -8.49 -10.94
CA GLY A 31 23.88 -9.63 -10.18
C GLY A 31 25.02 -10.48 -9.57
N THR A 32 26.15 -10.61 -10.28
CA THR A 32 27.34 -11.28 -9.74
C THR A 32 27.93 -10.50 -8.58
N LEU A 33 28.01 -9.17 -8.70
CA LEU A 33 28.55 -8.31 -7.66
C LEU A 33 27.66 -8.28 -6.40
N LEU A 34 26.33 -8.23 -6.60
CA LEU A 34 25.35 -8.37 -5.52
C LEU A 34 25.46 -9.73 -4.84
N PHE A 35 25.65 -10.82 -5.60
CA PHE A 35 25.84 -12.16 -5.06
C PHE A 35 27.08 -12.23 -4.18
N THR A 36 28.25 -11.86 -4.71
CA THR A 36 29.52 -11.93 -3.98
C THR A 36 29.52 -11.02 -2.74
N THR A 37 28.91 -9.84 -2.84
CA THR A 37 28.79 -8.93 -1.68
C THR A 37 27.87 -9.52 -0.62
N SER A 38 26.73 -10.08 -1.00
CA SER A 38 25.79 -10.71 -0.07
C SER A 38 26.43 -11.92 0.62
N GLU A 39 27.14 -12.78 -0.11
CA GLU A 39 27.87 -13.91 0.47
C GLU A 39 28.93 -13.45 1.48
N LYS A 40 29.70 -12.41 1.15
CA LYS A 40 30.73 -11.89 2.06
C LYS A 40 30.11 -11.33 3.34
N ILE A 41 29.01 -10.59 3.23
CA ILE A 41 28.25 -10.08 4.38
C ILE A 41 27.73 -11.23 5.24
N LEU A 42 27.24 -12.32 4.63
CA LEU A 42 26.75 -13.49 5.36
C LEU A 42 27.86 -14.23 6.10
N GLN A 43 29.05 -14.32 5.52
CA GLN A 43 30.21 -14.97 6.14
C GLN A 43 30.72 -14.20 7.37
N ASP A 44 30.65 -12.87 7.34
CA ASP A 44 30.97 -12.05 8.52
C ASP A 44 29.77 -11.95 9.46
N THR A 45 29.73 -12.83 10.45
CA THR A 45 28.65 -12.91 11.44
C THR A 45 28.93 -12.13 12.71
N ASN A 46 30.14 -11.61 12.90
CA ASN A 46 30.53 -10.88 14.10
C ASN A 46 30.07 -9.42 14.05
N GLU A 47 29.93 -8.88 12.84
CA GLU A 47 29.58 -7.48 12.62
C GLU A 47 28.29 -7.36 11.80
N PHE A 48 27.58 -6.25 12.02
CA PHE A 48 26.51 -5.86 11.11
C PHE A 48 27.09 -5.48 9.75
N PRO A 49 26.33 -5.67 8.66
CA PRO A 49 26.76 -5.18 7.36
C PRO A 49 27.07 -3.68 7.44
N CYS A 50 28.14 -3.24 6.78
CA CYS A 50 28.42 -1.81 6.69
C CYS A 50 27.22 -1.08 6.05
N LEU A 51 26.75 0.02 6.66
CA LEU A 51 25.62 0.81 6.17
C LEU A 51 25.83 1.27 4.72
N GLU A 52 27.06 1.65 4.36
CA GLU A 52 27.38 2.06 3.00
C GLU A 52 27.24 0.91 2.00
N CYS A 53 27.56 -0.34 2.39
CA CYS A 53 27.28 -1.50 1.54
C CYS A 53 25.78 -1.64 1.28
N LEU A 54 24.94 -1.50 2.31
CA LEU A 54 23.49 -1.60 2.16
C LEU A 54 22.92 -0.47 1.28
N LYS A 55 23.43 0.76 1.43
CA LYS A 55 23.08 1.89 0.54
C LYS A 55 23.46 1.61 -0.92
N CYS A 56 24.65 1.08 -1.17
CA CYS A 56 25.08 0.71 -2.51
C CYS A 56 24.20 -0.39 -3.10
N ILE A 57 23.85 -1.42 -2.31
CA ILE A 57 22.92 -2.48 -2.72
C ILE A 57 21.57 -1.86 -3.09
N SER A 58 20.98 -1.05 -2.21
CA SER A 58 19.72 -0.35 -2.47
C SER A 58 19.78 0.45 -3.77
N SER A 59 20.86 1.20 -4.00
CA SER A 59 21.00 2.01 -5.22
C SER A 59 21.12 1.16 -6.49
N VAL A 60 21.86 0.04 -6.45
CA VAL A 60 21.95 -0.88 -7.60
C VAL A 60 20.59 -1.51 -7.91
N LEU A 61 19.82 -1.87 -6.89
CA LEU A 61 18.46 -2.40 -7.08
C LEU A 61 17.51 -1.33 -7.65
N LEU A 62 17.68 -0.07 -7.26
CA LEU A 62 16.87 1.03 -7.79
C LEU A 62 17.18 1.24 -9.27
N ASP A 63 18.44 1.14 -9.66
CA ASP A 63 18.85 1.16 -11.07
C ASP A 63 18.17 0.02 -11.84
N PHE A 64 18.07 -1.18 -11.25
CA PHE A 64 17.33 -2.30 -11.87
C PHE A 64 15.85 -1.96 -12.11
N ASN A 65 15.19 -1.35 -11.12
CA ASN A 65 13.77 -0.95 -11.24
C ASN A 65 13.52 0.09 -12.34
N ASN A 66 14.53 0.91 -12.63
CA ASN A 66 14.44 1.96 -13.64
C ASN A 66 14.65 1.44 -15.08
N PHE A 67 15.22 0.24 -15.27
CA PHE A 67 15.33 -0.36 -16.59
C PHE A 67 13.97 -0.85 -17.09
N LYS A 68 13.35 -0.12 -18.03
CA LYS A 68 12.09 -0.52 -18.68
C LYS A 68 12.31 -0.82 -20.17
N PRO A 69 11.83 -1.97 -20.69
CA PRO A 69 11.10 -3.04 -20.00
C PRO A 69 12.02 -4.00 -19.23
N LEU A 70 11.58 -4.45 -18.05
CA LEU A 70 12.33 -5.39 -17.20
C LEU A 70 11.80 -6.83 -17.34
N PRO A 71 12.54 -7.77 -17.94
CA PRO A 71 12.13 -9.17 -17.96
C PRO A 71 12.43 -9.77 -16.59
N LYS A 72 11.44 -9.84 -15.68
CA LYS A 72 11.56 -10.47 -14.35
C LYS A 72 12.20 -11.87 -14.39
N SER A 73 12.06 -12.59 -15.51
CA SER A 73 12.68 -13.89 -15.75
C SER A 73 14.21 -13.88 -15.62
N ILE A 74 14.88 -12.75 -15.90
CA ILE A 74 16.35 -12.63 -15.78
C ILE A 74 16.81 -12.87 -14.33
N PHE A 75 16.03 -12.47 -13.34
CA PHE A 75 16.40 -12.62 -11.94
C PHE A 75 16.09 -14.00 -11.38
N LYS A 76 15.17 -14.76 -12.00
CA LYS A 76 14.80 -16.11 -11.53
C LYS A 76 15.96 -17.10 -11.56
N GLU A 77 16.90 -16.92 -12.48
CA GLU A 77 18.10 -17.76 -12.62
C GLU A 77 19.25 -17.32 -11.69
N GLN A 78 19.14 -16.13 -11.08
CA GLN A 78 20.22 -15.56 -10.28
C GLN A 78 20.09 -15.94 -8.80
N LYS A 79 21.25 -16.11 -8.13
CA LYS A 79 21.31 -16.52 -6.73
C LYS A 79 21.29 -15.35 -5.74
N TRP A 80 21.70 -14.14 -6.18
CA TRP A 80 21.81 -12.98 -5.29
C TRP A 80 20.52 -12.61 -4.55
N PRO A 81 19.29 -12.75 -5.09
CA PRO A 81 18.09 -12.36 -4.34
C PRO A 81 17.95 -13.17 -3.07
N ARG A 82 18.29 -14.46 -3.15
CA ARG A 82 18.21 -15.41 -2.02
C ARG A 82 19.23 -15.09 -0.94
N GLU A 83 20.49 -14.82 -1.33
CA GLU A 83 21.53 -14.48 -0.36
C GLU A 83 21.28 -13.12 0.28
N LEU A 84 20.83 -12.13 -0.50
CA LEU A 84 20.41 -10.84 0.05
C LEU A 84 19.22 -11.01 1.01
N GLY A 85 18.28 -11.91 0.69
CA GLY A 85 17.18 -12.29 1.58
C GLY A 85 17.65 -12.75 2.95
N LYS A 86 18.68 -13.60 3.01
CA LYS A 86 19.28 -14.05 4.28
C LYS A 86 19.98 -12.92 5.03
N VAL A 87 20.62 -11.97 4.32
CA VAL A 87 21.21 -10.77 4.95
C VAL A 87 20.12 -9.95 5.63
N LEU A 88 19.02 -9.68 4.92
CA LEU A 88 17.88 -8.93 5.45
C LEU A 88 17.23 -9.66 6.63
N GLU A 89 17.09 -10.98 6.55
CA GLU A 89 16.59 -11.80 7.65
C GLU A 89 17.47 -11.64 8.90
N ARG A 90 18.79 -11.70 8.75
CA ARG A 90 19.74 -11.50 9.86
C ARG A 90 19.60 -10.11 10.49
N ILE A 91 19.50 -9.07 9.66
CA ILE A 91 19.31 -7.69 10.09
C ILE A 91 18.00 -7.58 10.89
N ILE A 92 16.88 -7.95 10.28
CA ILE A 92 15.54 -7.76 10.86
C ILE A 92 15.30 -8.61 12.12
N LYS A 93 15.90 -9.80 12.22
CA LYS A 93 15.80 -10.64 13.43
C LYS A 93 16.62 -10.12 14.61
N THR A 94 17.51 -9.15 14.41
CA THR A 94 18.37 -8.68 15.49
C THR A 94 17.65 -7.73 16.44
N LYS A 95 17.75 -8.00 17.74
CA LYS A 95 17.16 -7.17 18.80
C LYS A 95 17.88 -5.82 18.89
N ASN A 96 17.13 -4.76 19.18
CA ASN A 96 17.65 -3.39 19.37
C ASN A 96 18.47 -2.86 18.19
N ILE A 97 18.08 -3.26 16.98
CA ILE A 97 18.73 -2.77 15.77
C ILE A 97 18.49 -1.27 15.57
N GLU A 98 19.51 -0.55 15.09
CA GLU A 98 19.39 0.90 14.85
C GLU A 98 18.40 1.22 13.72
N TYR A 99 17.74 2.37 13.85
CA TYR A 99 16.72 2.84 12.91
C TYR A 99 17.19 2.83 11.44
N ASN A 100 18.42 3.27 11.18
CA ASN A 100 18.98 3.36 9.82
C ASN A 100 19.04 2.00 9.11
N TYR A 101 19.32 0.92 9.85
CA TYR A 101 19.31 -0.43 9.30
C TYR A 101 17.89 -0.89 8.97
N ILE A 102 16.91 -0.55 9.81
CA ILE A 102 15.50 -0.89 9.57
C ILE A 102 15.00 -0.18 8.31
N THR A 103 15.25 1.14 8.18
CA THR A 103 14.84 1.90 7.00
C THR A 103 15.48 1.34 5.73
N LEU A 104 16.79 1.09 5.74
CA LEU A 104 17.46 0.49 4.58
C LEU A 104 16.95 -0.92 4.26
N ALA A 105 16.66 -1.74 5.28
CA ALA A 105 16.12 -3.06 5.05
C ALA A 105 14.73 -3.00 4.38
N PHE A 106 13.83 -2.13 4.87
CA PHE A 106 12.52 -1.95 4.24
C PHE A 106 12.62 -1.41 2.82
N ASN A 107 13.55 -0.49 2.57
CA ASN A 107 13.85 0.01 1.25
C ASN A 107 14.38 -1.06 0.29
N ILE A 108 15.19 -2.01 0.77
CA ILE A 108 15.67 -3.11 -0.07
C ILE A 108 14.56 -4.16 -0.27
N ILE A 109 13.76 -4.42 0.76
CA ILE A 109 12.66 -5.41 0.70
C ILE A 109 11.60 -5.00 -0.33
N SER A 110 11.18 -3.73 -0.35
CA SER A 110 10.22 -3.21 -1.34
C SER A 110 10.71 -3.47 -2.77
N GLN A 111 11.99 -3.17 -3.03
CA GLN A 111 12.63 -3.41 -4.32
C GLN A 111 12.76 -4.89 -4.66
N LEU A 112 13.05 -5.76 -3.68
CA LEU A 112 13.10 -7.21 -3.90
C LEU A 112 11.75 -7.77 -4.31
N PHE A 113 10.65 -7.33 -3.68
CA PHE A 113 9.30 -7.72 -4.10
C PHE A 113 8.99 -7.24 -5.53
N TYR A 114 9.37 -6.02 -5.88
CA TYR A 114 9.17 -5.54 -7.25
C TYR A 114 9.95 -6.35 -8.29
N LEU A 115 11.23 -6.62 -8.03
CA LEU A 115 12.15 -7.28 -8.97
C LEU A 115 11.92 -8.78 -9.11
N THR A 116 11.62 -9.44 -7.99
CA THR A 116 11.70 -10.90 -7.87
C THR A 116 10.47 -11.56 -7.24
N ASP A 117 9.42 -10.78 -6.97
CA ASP A 117 8.24 -11.22 -6.22
C ASP A 117 8.67 -11.80 -4.86
N ASP A 118 8.14 -12.94 -4.44
CA ASP A 118 8.48 -13.61 -3.17
C ASP A 118 9.64 -14.63 -3.30
N LEU A 119 10.22 -14.81 -4.49
CA LEU A 119 11.21 -15.86 -4.76
C LEU A 119 12.46 -15.76 -3.88
N TRP A 120 12.81 -14.54 -3.45
CA TRP A 120 13.94 -14.27 -2.58
C TRP A 120 13.73 -14.79 -1.14
N LEU A 121 12.48 -15.00 -0.71
CA LEU A 121 12.14 -15.58 0.60
C LEU A 121 12.39 -17.08 0.66
N GLN A 122 12.47 -17.78 -0.48
CA GLN A 122 12.66 -19.24 -0.55
C GLN A 122 11.66 -20.07 0.28
N GLY A 123 10.41 -19.59 0.43
CA GLY A 123 9.41 -20.24 1.26
C GLY A 123 9.64 -20.08 2.77
N ASN A 124 10.50 -19.14 3.20
CA ASN A 124 10.69 -18.78 4.60
C ASN A 124 9.49 -17.96 5.13
N ASN A 125 8.39 -18.67 5.39
CA ASN A 125 7.14 -18.08 5.85
C ASN A 125 7.28 -17.38 7.22
N GLU A 126 8.19 -17.86 8.08
CA GLU A 126 8.43 -17.21 9.38
C GLU A 126 9.02 -15.82 9.22
N PHE A 127 10.00 -15.66 8.32
CA PHE A 127 10.56 -14.36 8.03
C PHE A 127 9.56 -13.45 7.32
N PHE A 128 8.75 -13.98 6.41
CA PHE A 128 7.70 -13.20 5.76
C PHE A 128 6.67 -12.67 6.77
N ILE A 129 6.20 -13.52 7.68
CA ILE A 129 5.33 -13.13 8.79
C ILE A 129 6.00 -12.04 9.65
N LEU A 130 7.30 -12.15 9.90
CA LEU A 130 8.05 -11.13 10.65
C LEU A 130 8.02 -9.77 9.94
N ILE A 131 8.29 -9.71 8.63
CA ILE A 131 8.23 -8.46 7.84
C ILE A 131 6.85 -7.81 7.99
N ILE A 132 5.79 -8.59 7.80
CA ILE A 132 4.41 -8.08 7.84
C ILE A 132 4.04 -7.62 9.26
N SER A 133 4.50 -8.35 10.30
CA SER A 133 4.26 -7.96 11.69
C SER A 133 4.90 -6.62 12.07
N LEU A 134 5.91 -6.17 11.30
CA LEU A 134 6.58 -4.90 11.51
C LEU A 134 5.88 -3.74 10.82
N PHE A 135 4.90 -3.97 9.93
CA PHE A 135 4.18 -2.89 9.23
C PHE A 135 3.54 -1.89 10.19
N GLU A 136 2.77 -2.38 11.16
CA GLU A 136 2.12 -1.50 12.15
C GLU A 136 3.16 -0.66 12.90
N VAL A 137 4.27 -1.27 13.32
CA VAL A 137 5.36 -0.58 14.01
C VAL A 137 5.97 0.48 13.11
N ARG A 138 6.25 0.15 11.85
CA ARG A 138 6.82 1.08 10.87
C ARG A 138 5.87 2.24 10.59
N PHE A 139 4.58 1.98 10.36
CA PHE A 139 3.61 3.05 10.18
C PHE A 139 3.54 3.97 11.39
N ARG A 140 3.54 3.42 12.62
CA ARG A 140 3.57 4.25 13.84
C ARG A 140 4.83 5.11 13.94
N MET A 141 5.99 4.57 13.55
CA MET A 141 7.24 5.34 13.57
C MET A 141 7.27 6.44 12.52
N ILE A 142 6.79 6.16 11.31
CA ILE A 142 6.81 7.09 10.17
C ILE A 142 5.74 8.18 10.33
N LEU A 143 4.54 7.81 10.78
CA LEU A 143 3.37 8.69 10.86
C LEU A 143 3.18 9.35 12.23
N GLY A 144 4.01 9.01 13.22
CA GLY A 144 3.92 9.54 14.58
C GLY A 144 4.21 11.03 14.70
N ASP A 145 5.03 11.59 13.81
CA ASP A 145 5.32 13.03 13.73
C ASP A 145 4.84 13.57 12.38
N TYR A 146 3.58 14.01 12.34
CA TYR A 146 2.86 14.28 11.08
C TYR A 146 3.48 15.39 10.22
N ASP A 147 4.28 16.27 10.81
CA ASP A 147 4.99 17.37 10.13
C ASP A 147 6.34 16.94 9.54
N LYS A 148 6.88 15.77 9.91
CA LYS A 148 8.19 15.25 9.47
C LYS A 148 8.12 13.90 8.77
N ILE A 149 6.95 13.55 8.23
CA ILE A 149 6.77 12.29 7.51
C ILE A 149 7.73 12.22 6.32
N ASN A 150 8.64 11.25 6.34
CA ASN A 150 9.45 10.91 5.17
C ASN A 150 8.60 10.08 4.21
N ILE A 151 8.29 10.64 3.05
CA ILE A 151 7.44 9.99 2.04
C ILE A 151 8.09 8.72 1.47
N GLU A 152 9.42 8.67 1.35
CA GLU A 152 10.09 7.49 0.81
C GLU A 152 10.02 6.32 1.79
N ASP A 153 10.24 6.56 3.08
CA ASP A 153 10.05 5.55 4.12
C ASP A 153 8.59 5.03 4.13
N LEU A 154 7.61 5.89 3.86
CA LEU A 154 6.21 5.49 3.74
C LEU A 154 5.98 4.64 2.49
N ASN A 155 6.49 5.07 1.34
CA ASN A 155 6.37 4.33 0.08
C ASN A 155 6.93 2.92 0.22
N ASP A 156 8.10 2.77 0.83
CA ASP A 156 8.73 1.46 1.03
C ASP A 156 7.83 0.49 1.81
N VAL A 157 7.16 0.96 2.87
CA VAL A 157 6.24 0.11 3.64
C VAL A 157 4.97 -0.18 2.84
N CYS A 158 4.39 0.83 2.20
CA CYS A 158 3.18 0.68 1.39
C CYS A 158 3.39 -0.27 0.21
N ASP A 159 4.52 -0.21 -0.49
CA ASP A 159 4.80 -1.09 -1.64
C ASP A 159 4.83 -2.56 -1.24
N ILE A 160 5.43 -2.88 -0.09
CA ILE A 160 5.42 -4.24 0.46
C ILE A 160 4.00 -4.63 0.86
N PHE A 161 3.26 -3.70 1.47
CA PHE A 161 1.89 -3.94 1.89
C PHE A 161 0.97 -4.27 0.71
N GLU A 162 1.09 -3.53 -0.39
CA GLU A 162 0.31 -3.74 -1.62
C GLU A 162 0.66 -5.05 -2.29
N PHE A 163 1.94 -5.43 -2.30
CA PHE A 163 2.33 -6.78 -2.72
C PHE A 163 1.58 -7.85 -1.91
N VAL A 164 1.53 -7.70 -0.58
CA VAL A 164 0.84 -8.65 0.30
C VAL A 164 -0.67 -8.69 0.05
N ILE A 165 -1.33 -7.54 -0.15
CA ILE A 165 -2.76 -7.47 -0.50
C ILE A 165 -3.02 -8.22 -1.81
N ASN A 166 -2.23 -7.96 -2.85
CA ASN A 166 -2.37 -8.60 -4.15
C ASN A 166 -2.20 -10.12 -4.07
N GLU A 167 -1.25 -10.60 -3.26
CA GLU A 167 -1.03 -12.03 -3.09
C GLU A 167 -2.17 -12.73 -2.32
N ILE A 168 -2.80 -12.03 -1.37
CA ILE A 168 -4.03 -12.50 -0.70
C ILE A 168 -5.17 -12.60 -1.72
N GLU A 169 -5.40 -11.55 -2.51
CA GLU A 169 -6.47 -11.50 -3.50
C GLU A 169 -6.36 -12.62 -4.53
N ASN A 170 -5.12 -12.89 -5.00
CA ASN A 170 -4.85 -13.95 -5.97
C ASN A 170 -4.90 -15.37 -5.37
N GLY A 171 -5.03 -15.51 -4.05
CA GLY A 171 -5.10 -16.82 -3.38
C GLY A 171 -3.79 -17.61 -3.46
N ASN A 172 -2.63 -16.92 -3.50
CA ASN A 172 -1.33 -17.56 -3.69
C ASN A 172 -0.79 -18.23 -2.42
N TYR A 173 -1.40 -17.97 -1.25
CA TYR A 173 -0.96 -18.50 0.04
C TYR A 173 -1.83 -19.67 0.52
N MET A 174 -1.18 -20.64 1.16
CA MET A 174 -1.87 -21.67 1.93
C MET A 174 -2.74 -21.02 3.03
N ASP A 175 -3.95 -21.53 3.26
CA ASP A 175 -4.96 -20.95 4.16
C ASP A 175 -4.42 -20.53 5.54
N SER A 176 -3.55 -21.37 6.14
CA SER A 176 -2.98 -21.08 7.46
C SER A 176 -2.01 -19.89 7.47
N LEU A 177 -1.28 -19.68 6.37
CA LEU A 177 -0.41 -18.53 6.20
C LEU A 177 -1.24 -17.30 5.85
N ALA A 178 -2.18 -17.43 4.91
CA ALA A 178 -3.10 -16.37 4.51
C ALA A 178 -3.82 -15.79 5.74
N THR A 179 -4.40 -16.64 6.59
CA THR A 179 -5.09 -16.21 7.82
C THR A 179 -4.20 -15.40 8.76
N LYS A 180 -2.95 -15.84 8.98
CA LYS A 180 -2.00 -15.12 9.85
C LYS A 180 -1.63 -13.76 9.26
N ILE A 181 -1.34 -13.73 7.96
CA ILE A 181 -0.99 -12.51 7.24
C ILE A 181 -2.16 -11.53 7.30
N SER A 182 -3.38 -11.96 6.97
CA SER A 182 -4.57 -11.11 7.00
C SER A 182 -4.80 -10.49 8.37
N PHE A 183 -4.54 -11.21 9.46
CA PHE A 183 -4.65 -10.63 10.81
C PHE A 183 -3.58 -9.56 11.10
N LEU A 184 -2.36 -9.70 10.58
CA LEU A 184 -1.31 -8.69 10.74
C LEU A 184 -1.54 -7.46 9.86
N VAL A 185 -2.00 -7.67 8.63
CA VAL A 185 -2.46 -6.64 7.70
C VAL A 185 -3.61 -5.84 8.33
N GLN A 186 -4.61 -6.53 8.89
CA GLN A 186 -5.76 -5.94 9.56
C GLN A 186 -5.36 -4.99 10.69
N LYS A 187 -4.36 -5.34 11.51
CA LYS A 187 -3.87 -4.46 12.59
C LYS A 187 -3.29 -3.16 12.06
N SER A 188 -2.50 -3.28 11.00
CA SER A 188 -1.86 -2.14 10.35
C SER A 188 -2.89 -1.22 9.71
N ILE A 189 -3.88 -1.78 8.99
CA ILE A 189 -4.98 -0.98 8.42
C ILE A 189 -5.84 -0.35 9.51
N SER A 190 -6.10 -1.06 10.61
CA SER A 190 -6.85 -0.49 11.75
C SER A 190 -6.14 0.76 12.29
N PHE A 191 -4.82 0.70 12.44
CA PHE A 191 -4.03 1.87 12.82
C PHE A 191 -4.16 3.01 11.80
N LEU A 192 -4.05 2.73 10.50
CA LEU A 192 -4.20 3.77 9.46
C LEU A 192 -5.60 4.38 9.43
N CYS A 193 -6.64 3.58 9.70
CA CYS A 193 -8.03 4.01 9.84
C CYS A 193 -8.22 4.97 11.02
N GLU A 194 -7.63 4.66 12.17
CA GLU A 194 -7.64 5.53 13.34
C GLU A 194 -6.85 6.82 13.07
N TRP A 195 -5.67 6.69 12.48
CA TRP A 195 -4.78 7.81 12.17
C TRP A 195 -5.43 8.80 11.20
N ILE A 196 -6.02 8.33 10.09
CA ILE A 196 -6.69 9.23 9.13
C ILE A 196 -7.91 9.92 9.74
N TYR A 197 -8.59 9.25 10.67
CA TYR A 197 -9.69 9.86 11.41
C TYR A 197 -9.22 10.92 12.41
N GLU A 198 -8.09 10.70 13.08
CA GLU A 198 -7.46 11.70 13.96
C GLU A 198 -7.08 12.96 13.18
N ILE A 199 -6.40 12.82 12.04
CA ILE A 199 -6.08 13.95 11.13
C ILE A 199 -7.35 14.73 10.76
N TYR A 200 -8.43 14.02 10.40
CA TYR A 200 -9.72 14.62 10.05
C TYR A 200 -10.36 15.38 11.22
N MET A 201 -10.40 14.77 12.41
CA MET A 201 -11.03 15.36 13.60
C MET A 201 -10.29 16.58 14.12
N GLU A 202 -8.96 16.52 14.14
CA GLU A 202 -8.10 17.61 14.57
C GLU A 202 -7.88 18.69 13.50
N LYS A 203 -8.35 18.43 12.26
CA LYS A 203 -8.16 19.31 11.09
C LYS A 203 -6.70 19.60 10.80
N LEU A 204 -5.84 18.58 10.99
CA LEU A 204 -4.43 18.68 10.72
C LEU A 204 -4.19 18.72 9.21
N THR A 205 -3.15 19.47 8.80
CA THR A 205 -2.72 19.51 7.40
C THR A 205 -1.54 18.57 7.24
N ILE A 206 -1.69 17.56 6.38
CA ILE A 206 -0.64 16.61 6.04
C ILE A 206 -0.20 16.77 4.59
N ASN A 207 0.99 16.25 4.25
CA ASN A 207 1.46 16.23 2.88
C ASN A 207 0.47 15.47 1.99
N LYS A 208 0.08 16.07 0.86
CA LYS A 208 -0.89 15.48 -0.06
C LYS A 208 -0.48 14.10 -0.60
N LYS A 209 0.81 13.88 -0.88
CA LYS A 209 1.30 12.56 -1.32
C LYS A 209 1.18 11.51 -0.23
N VAL A 210 1.37 11.89 1.03
CA VAL A 210 1.16 11.01 2.19
C VAL A 210 -0.32 10.65 2.29
N GLU A 211 -1.21 11.65 2.26
CA GLU A 211 -2.65 11.43 2.31
C GLU A 211 -3.12 10.50 1.19
N GLU A 212 -2.62 10.71 -0.03
CA GLU A 212 -2.92 9.86 -1.18
C GLU A 212 -2.50 8.41 -0.96
N ARG A 213 -1.26 8.18 -0.48
CA ARG A 213 -0.75 6.83 -0.25
C ARG A 213 -1.57 6.08 0.80
N ILE A 214 -1.88 6.73 1.92
CA ILE A 214 -2.69 6.14 2.98
C ILE A 214 -4.13 5.89 2.51
N TYR A 215 -4.73 6.85 1.82
CA TYR A 215 -6.08 6.71 1.25
C TYR A 215 -6.16 5.49 0.33
N MET A 216 -5.24 5.38 -0.63
CA MET A 216 -5.24 4.26 -1.58
C MET A 216 -5.04 2.92 -0.89
N LEU A 217 -4.11 2.83 0.07
CA LEU A 217 -3.85 1.59 0.78
C LEU A 217 -5.07 1.08 1.58
N ILE A 218 -5.80 1.99 2.23
CA ILE A 218 -7.04 1.64 2.95
C ILE A 218 -8.11 1.16 1.95
N ILE A 219 -8.27 1.88 0.83
CA ILE A 219 -9.25 1.55 -0.19
C ILE A 219 -8.96 0.19 -0.84
N GLU A 220 -7.70 -0.12 -1.14
CA GLU A 220 -7.29 -1.40 -1.71
C GLU A 220 -7.61 -2.57 -0.76
N PHE A 221 -7.29 -2.43 0.52
CA PHE A 221 -7.66 -3.43 1.52
C PHE A 221 -9.18 -3.62 1.62
N PHE A 222 -9.96 -2.53 1.59
CA PHE A 222 -11.42 -2.61 1.61
C PHE A 222 -12.01 -3.23 0.35
N SER A 223 -11.35 -3.04 -0.79
CA SER A 223 -11.81 -3.57 -2.07
C SER A 223 -11.79 -5.10 -2.12
N ILE A 224 -10.82 -5.73 -1.45
CA ILE A 224 -10.67 -7.20 -1.37
C ILE A 224 -11.49 -7.83 -0.22
N GLY A 225 -12.48 -7.11 0.33
CA GLY A 225 -13.32 -7.59 1.43
C GLY A 225 -12.77 -7.32 2.84
N GLY A 226 -11.69 -6.55 2.97
CA GLY A 226 -11.08 -6.23 4.26
C GLY A 226 -11.97 -5.46 5.24
N CYS A 227 -13.05 -4.84 4.77
CA CYS A 227 -14.04 -4.14 5.62
C CYS A 227 -14.57 -5.03 6.75
N ASP A 228 -14.85 -6.30 6.47
CA ASP A 228 -15.41 -7.25 7.46
C ASP A 228 -14.42 -7.61 8.57
N MET A 229 -13.13 -7.29 8.38
CA MET A 229 -12.08 -7.53 9.37
C MET A 229 -11.87 -6.35 10.33
N ILE A 230 -12.49 -5.20 10.06
CA ILE A 230 -12.33 -3.98 10.87
C ILE A 230 -13.49 -3.86 11.85
N ASN A 231 -13.19 -3.39 13.07
CA ASN A 231 -14.24 -3.07 14.04
C ASN A 231 -15.21 -2.04 13.44
N GLY A 232 -16.52 -2.29 13.51
CA GLY A 232 -17.52 -1.43 12.89
C GLY A 232 -17.45 0.04 13.29
N THR A 233 -17.00 0.35 14.52
CA THR A 233 -16.79 1.74 14.98
C THR A 233 -15.61 2.39 14.26
N ILE A 234 -14.47 1.68 14.18
CA ILE A 234 -13.27 2.16 13.47
C ILE A 234 -13.60 2.34 11.98
N LEU A 235 -14.28 1.36 11.37
CA LEU A 235 -14.69 1.41 9.97
C LEU A 235 -15.57 2.64 9.68
N LYS A 236 -16.58 2.88 10.53
CA LYS A 236 -17.49 4.04 10.42
C LYS A 236 -16.73 5.37 10.52
N TYR A 237 -15.76 5.47 11.42
CA TYR A 237 -14.92 6.67 11.58
C TYR A 237 -13.98 6.88 10.40
N ALA A 238 -13.32 5.81 9.94
CA ALA A 238 -12.46 5.86 8.77
C ALA A 238 -13.23 6.30 7.53
N ILE A 239 -14.37 5.67 7.22
CA ILE A 239 -15.21 6.04 6.06
C ILE A 239 -15.62 7.52 6.14
N LYS A 240 -15.99 8.00 7.34
CA LYS A 240 -16.33 9.42 7.53
C LYS A 240 -15.17 10.36 7.20
N ALA A 241 -13.94 10.00 7.58
CA ALA A 241 -12.75 10.77 7.25
C ALA A 241 -12.35 10.67 5.78
N LEU A 242 -12.59 9.52 5.13
CA LEU A 242 -12.27 9.29 3.72
C LEU A 242 -13.22 10.02 2.76
N GLN A 243 -14.48 10.27 3.14
CA GLN A 243 -15.47 10.99 2.33
C GLN A 243 -14.98 12.35 1.80
N PRO A 244 -14.52 13.30 2.63
CA PRO A 244 -14.02 14.59 2.13
C PRO A 244 -12.74 14.44 1.29
N ILE A 245 -11.91 13.43 1.56
CA ILE A 245 -10.71 13.13 0.76
C ILE A 245 -11.13 12.67 -0.65
N SER A 246 -12.06 11.72 -0.73
CA SER A 246 -12.65 11.22 -1.97
C SER A 246 -13.26 12.36 -2.80
N LEU A 247 -14.04 13.25 -2.19
CA LEU A 247 -14.64 14.41 -2.88
C LEU A 247 -13.60 15.37 -3.45
N ARG A 248 -12.46 15.57 -2.77
CA ARG A 248 -11.34 16.34 -3.35
C ARG A 248 -10.75 15.61 -4.54
N TYR A 249 -10.52 14.30 -4.43
CA TYR A 249 -9.97 13.51 -5.54
C TYR A 249 -10.90 13.41 -6.73
N LEU A 250 -12.22 13.50 -6.60
CA LEU A 250 -13.11 13.56 -7.76
C LEU A 250 -12.74 14.70 -8.73
N ARG A 251 -12.27 15.83 -8.20
CA ARG A 251 -11.88 17.02 -8.98
C ARG A 251 -10.52 16.89 -9.66
N GLU A 252 -9.64 16.06 -9.10
CA GLU A 252 -8.24 15.94 -9.53
C GLU A 252 -8.00 14.67 -10.36
N HIS A 253 -8.56 13.55 -9.88
CA HIS A 253 -8.45 12.22 -10.43
C HIS A 253 -9.75 11.44 -10.16
N PHE A 254 -10.72 11.57 -11.06
CA PHE A 254 -12.07 11.00 -10.91
C PHE A 254 -12.06 9.53 -10.46
N SER A 255 -11.19 8.69 -11.07
CA SER A 255 -11.09 7.27 -10.71
C SER A 255 -10.72 7.07 -9.23
N LYS A 256 -9.73 7.81 -8.70
CA LYS A 256 -9.31 7.74 -7.30
C LYS A 256 -10.42 8.18 -6.34
N GLY A 257 -11.11 9.27 -6.68
CA GLY A 257 -12.26 9.74 -5.91
C GLY A 257 -13.38 8.69 -5.88
N ARG A 258 -13.70 8.10 -7.05
CA ARG A 258 -14.71 7.06 -7.20
C ARG A 258 -14.38 5.77 -6.44
N SER A 259 -13.11 5.46 -6.18
CA SER A 259 -12.75 4.20 -5.51
C SER A 259 -13.41 4.03 -4.13
N LEU A 260 -13.63 5.12 -3.36
CA LEU A 260 -14.39 5.03 -2.11
C LEU A 260 -15.83 4.58 -2.34
N VAL A 261 -16.50 5.14 -3.36
CA VAL A 261 -17.87 4.77 -3.73
C VAL A 261 -17.97 3.28 -4.04
N CYS A 262 -16.99 2.74 -4.77
CA CYS A 262 -16.96 1.33 -5.16
C CYS A 262 -16.80 0.33 -4.01
N ILE A 263 -16.29 0.77 -2.84
CA ILE A 263 -16.10 -0.12 -1.69
C ILE A 263 -17.17 0.05 -0.61
N LEU A 264 -18.09 1.00 -0.74
CA LEU A 264 -19.12 1.25 0.28
C LEU A 264 -19.99 0.02 0.50
N THR A 265 -20.35 -0.68 -0.58
CA THR A 265 -21.15 -1.92 -0.58
C THR A 265 -20.54 -3.01 0.29
N ASN A 266 -19.21 -3.04 0.40
CA ASN A 266 -18.48 -4.01 1.21
C ASN A 266 -18.48 -3.65 2.71
N SER A 267 -19.00 -2.49 3.11
CA SER A 267 -18.92 -2.02 4.49
C SER A 267 -20.07 -2.52 5.36
N SER A 268 -19.75 -3.21 6.45
CA SER A 268 -20.71 -3.64 7.47
C SER A 268 -21.29 -2.47 8.30
N SER A 269 -20.64 -1.29 8.31
CA SER A 269 -21.11 -0.12 9.06
C SER A 269 -20.77 1.18 8.36
N LEU A 270 -21.73 2.09 8.27
CA LEU A 270 -21.58 3.36 7.55
C LEU A 270 -21.85 4.58 8.45
N PRO A 271 -21.21 5.73 8.18
CA PRO A 271 -21.62 6.99 8.78
C PRO A 271 -22.94 7.47 8.18
N ASP A 272 -23.73 8.17 8.98
CA ASP A 272 -25.00 8.81 8.58
C ASP A 272 -24.81 9.90 7.50
N SER A 273 -23.57 10.34 7.30
CA SER A 273 -23.15 11.23 6.21
C SER A 273 -22.99 10.53 4.85
N THR A 274 -23.10 9.20 4.77
CA THR A 274 -22.82 8.44 3.54
C THR A 274 -23.76 8.81 2.41
N LEU A 275 -25.07 8.89 2.66
CA LEU A 275 -26.01 9.30 1.61
C LEU A 275 -25.70 10.71 1.10
N LYS A 276 -25.39 11.64 1.99
CA LYS A 276 -24.99 13.00 1.60
C LYS A 276 -23.75 12.98 0.70
N PHE A 277 -22.73 12.21 1.07
CA PHE A 277 -21.52 12.02 0.25
C PHE A 277 -21.86 11.46 -1.15
N LEU A 278 -22.74 10.47 -1.25
CA LEU A 278 -23.16 9.90 -2.53
C LEU A 278 -23.88 10.93 -3.41
N LEU A 279 -24.74 11.77 -2.82
CA LEU A 279 -25.42 12.84 -3.54
C LEU A 279 -24.44 13.88 -4.08
N GLU A 280 -23.43 14.26 -3.29
CA GLU A 280 -22.36 15.15 -3.72
C GLU A 280 -21.54 14.53 -4.87
N TYR A 281 -21.21 13.24 -4.78
CA TYR A 281 -20.56 12.48 -5.84
C TYR A 281 -21.38 12.47 -7.14
N VAL A 282 -22.69 12.19 -7.06
CA VAL A 282 -23.57 12.12 -8.24
C VAL A 282 -23.73 13.48 -8.88
N ASN A 283 -23.96 14.54 -8.08
CA ASN A 283 -24.06 15.90 -8.60
C ASN A 283 -22.78 16.30 -9.36
N PHE A 284 -21.61 16.10 -8.74
CA PHE A 284 -20.33 16.36 -9.39
C PHE A 284 -20.17 15.55 -10.68
N SER A 285 -20.50 14.27 -10.65
CA SER A 285 -20.33 13.36 -11.78
C SER A 285 -21.21 13.75 -12.97
N LEU A 286 -22.48 14.08 -12.72
CA LEU A 286 -23.42 14.51 -13.76
C LEU A 286 -22.99 15.84 -14.39
N GLU A 287 -22.53 16.79 -13.59
CA GLU A 287 -22.01 18.08 -14.07
C GLU A 287 -20.77 17.92 -14.98
N ASN A 288 -19.99 16.86 -14.77
CA ASN A 288 -18.77 16.57 -15.52
C ASN A 288 -18.91 15.44 -16.56
N GLY A 289 -20.14 14.98 -16.84
CA GLY A 289 -20.41 13.99 -17.88
C GLY A 289 -20.10 12.53 -17.52
N HIS A 290 -19.87 12.20 -16.26
CA HIS A 290 -19.64 10.84 -15.76
C HIS A 290 -20.96 10.11 -15.48
N GLN A 291 -21.49 9.42 -16.50
CA GLN A 291 -22.82 8.78 -16.45
C GLN A 291 -22.91 7.57 -15.51
N ASN A 292 -21.79 6.90 -15.24
CA ASN A 292 -21.72 5.73 -14.35
C ASN A 292 -22.15 6.03 -12.92
N ALA A 293 -22.16 7.29 -12.49
CA ALA A 293 -22.55 7.67 -11.13
C ALA A 293 -24.01 7.31 -10.78
N LEU A 294 -24.91 7.30 -11.77
CA LEU A 294 -26.30 6.88 -11.53
C LEU A 294 -26.42 5.38 -11.31
N ASP A 295 -25.63 4.59 -12.02
CA ASP A 295 -25.58 3.13 -11.82
C ASP A 295 -24.95 2.80 -10.47
N ASP A 296 -23.89 3.52 -10.08
CA ASP A 296 -23.25 3.39 -8.76
C ASP A 296 -24.22 3.74 -7.63
N LEU A 297 -24.94 4.87 -7.75
CA LEU A 297 -25.97 5.25 -6.77
C LEU A 297 -27.06 4.19 -6.67
N TYR A 298 -27.56 3.70 -7.80
CA TYR A 298 -28.60 2.69 -7.82
C TYR A 298 -28.15 1.40 -7.13
N LEU A 299 -26.95 0.92 -7.45
CA LEU A 299 -26.38 -0.30 -6.85
C LEU A 299 -26.32 -0.15 -5.32
N ILE A 300 -25.74 0.96 -4.85
CA ILE A 300 -25.55 1.21 -3.42
C ILE A 300 -26.89 1.35 -2.70
N LEU A 301 -27.84 2.11 -3.24
CA LEU A 301 -29.17 2.21 -2.64
C LEU A 301 -29.88 0.86 -2.61
N SER A 302 -29.73 0.04 -3.67
CA SER A 302 -30.34 -1.29 -3.77
C SER A 302 -29.85 -2.24 -2.70
N GLU A 303 -28.56 -2.17 -2.36
CA GLU A 303 -28.00 -2.96 -1.28
C GLU A 303 -28.34 -2.41 0.09
N PHE A 304 -28.42 -1.08 0.24
CA PHE A 304 -28.64 -0.46 1.55
C PHE A 304 -30.10 -0.18 1.89
N LYS A 305 -31.07 -0.48 1.00
CA LYS A 305 -32.49 -0.21 1.24
C LYS A 305 -33.04 -0.73 2.58
N ASP A 306 -32.46 -1.82 3.09
CA ASP A 306 -32.86 -2.46 4.35
C ASP A 306 -32.04 -1.98 5.56
N ARG A 307 -31.14 -0.99 5.36
CA ARG A 307 -30.26 -0.43 6.38
C ARG A 307 -30.66 1.01 6.71
N CYS A 308 -30.62 1.37 8.00
CA CYS A 308 -30.95 2.72 8.46
C CYS A 308 -29.73 3.51 8.98
N ASP A 309 -28.51 2.97 8.87
CA ASP A 309 -27.31 3.53 9.51
C ASP A 309 -26.54 4.55 8.65
N PHE A 310 -26.90 4.71 7.38
CA PHE A 310 -26.11 5.45 6.39
C PHE A 310 -26.72 6.78 5.91
N TYR A 311 -27.89 7.16 6.43
CA TYR A 311 -28.57 8.40 6.10
C TYR A 311 -29.20 9.08 7.32
N ASN A 312 -29.48 10.36 7.17
CA ASN A 312 -30.35 11.13 8.06
C ASN A 312 -31.53 11.75 7.26
N THR A 313 -32.51 12.31 7.97
CA THR A 313 -33.71 12.91 7.37
C THR A 313 -33.38 13.94 6.27
N SER A 314 -32.38 14.79 6.51
CA SER A 314 -31.97 15.82 5.53
C SER A 314 -31.42 15.20 4.24
N SER A 315 -30.56 14.19 4.34
CA SER A 315 -30.02 13.51 3.15
C SER A 315 -31.07 12.73 2.37
N LEU A 316 -32.10 12.19 3.06
CA LEU A 316 -33.19 11.48 2.40
C LEU A 316 -34.10 12.45 1.63
N GLU A 317 -34.39 13.62 2.18
CA GLU A 317 -35.12 14.68 1.47
C GLU A 317 -34.36 15.17 0.23
N GLU A 318 -33.03 15.29 0.33
CA GLU A 318 -32.19 15.67 -0.80
C GLU A 318 -32.19 14.60 -1.90
N LEU A 319 -32.13 13.31 -1.53
CA LEU A 319 -32.28 12.20 -2.47
C LEU A 319 -33.64 12.23 -3.19
N LYS A 320 -34.73 12.53 -2.48
CA LYS A 320 -36.08 12.67 -3.08
C LYS A 320 -36.10 13.79 -4.11
N ARG A 321 -35.60 14.99 -3.77
CA ARG A 321 -35.50 16.11 -4.72
C ARG A 321 -34.61 15.78 -5.92
N LEU A 322 -33.49 15.09 -5.67
CA LEU A 322 -32.62 14.64 -6.75
C LEU A 322 -33.38 13.69 -7.68
N SER A 323 -34.07 12.68 -7.16
CA SER A 323 -34.83 11.68 -7.94
C SER A 323 -35.93 12.28 -8.82
N GLU A 324 -36.53 13.40 -8.41
CA GLU A 324 -37.51 14.12 -9.22
C GLU A 324 -36.83 14.84 -10.39
N ARG A 325 -35.63 15.38 -10.15
CA ARG A 325 -34.83 16.13 -11.13
C ARG A 325 -34.16 15.22 -12.17
N ILE A 326 -33.55 14.11 -11.74
CA ILE A 326 -32.96 13.12 -12.65
C ILE A 326 -34.07 12.17 -13.09
N ASN A 327 -34.43 12.22 -14.37
CA ASN A 327 -35.44 11.36 -14.96
C ASN A 327 -34.93 9.92 -15.15
N ASN A 328 -34.59 9.26 -14.05
CA ASN A 328 -34.10 7.89 -14.00
C ASN A 328 -35.08 7.02 -13.20
N ASP A 329 -35.78 6.13 -13.90
CA ASP A 329 -36.86 5.32 -13.32
C ASP A 329 -36.36 4.39 -12.20
N LYS A 330 -35.14 3.85 -12.33
CA LYS A 330 -34.55 2.96 -11.32
C LYS A 330 -34.33 3.68 -9.99
N ILE A 331 -33.83 4.92 -10.03
CA ILE A 331 -33.61 5.74 -8.84
C ILE A 331 -34.95 6.13 -8.21
N LYS A 332 -35.96 6.49 -9.00
CA LYS A 332 -37.29 6.81 -8.48
C LYS A 332 -37.91 5.61 -7.76
N GLU A 333 -37.88 4.42 -8.37
CA GLU A 333 -38.45 3.20 -7.80
C GLU A 333 -37.81 2.85 -6.45
N ILE A 334 -36.50 3.02 -6.30
CA ILE A 334 -35.83 2.69 -5.04
C ILE A 334 -36.07 3.74 -3.96
N VAL A 335 -36.17 5.01 -4.33
CA VAL A 335 -36.47 6.10 -3.39
C VAL A 335 -37.86 5.96 -2.79
N GLU A 336 -38.83 5.39 -3.51
CA GLU A 336 -40.16 5.07 -2.97
C GLU A 336 -40.14 3.94 -1.93
N LYS A 337 -39.08 3.13 -1.90
CA LYS A 337 -38.89 2.03 -0.95
C LYS A 337 -38.08 2.43 0.29
N LEU A 338 -37.51 3.64 0.32
CA LEU A 338 -36.75 4.25 1.42
C LEU A 338 -37.61 5.27 2.19
#